data_AF-A0A8H4EV22-F1
#
_entry.id   AF-A0A8H4EV22-F1
#
_cell.length_a   1.000
_cell.length_b   1.000
_cell.length_c   1.000
_cell.angle_alpha   90.00
_cell.angle_beta   90.00
_cell.angle_gamma   90.00
#
_symmetry.space_group_name_H-M   'P 1'
#
loop_
_entity.id
_entity.type
_entity.pdbx_description
1 polymer ?
#
loop_
_entity_poly.entity_id
_entity_poly.type
_entity_poly.pdbx_seq_one_letter_code
_entity_poly.pdbx_strand_id
1 'polypeptide(L)'
;MCNKLKYFQEKNARKLAKKSDTTFDRLPPVLQNSKIATLVLKALKKDQYMPAIVFEWNEAGFNDVLTAPGFRNGSSGQSKAAIITNLTTNKATSYNDVVFTFPNGNAIGAWIGQIRVNIPWYG
;
A
#
# COMPACT_ATOMS: atom_id res chain seq x y z
N MET A 1 -18.50 2.42 25.41
CA MET A 1 -17.10 2.43 24.94
C MET A 1 -16.55 3.84 25.16
N CYS A 2 -15.42 4.02 25.85
CA CYS A 2 -14.95 5.36 26.30
C CYS A 2 -14.35 6.18 25.14
N ASN A 3 -14.81 7.41 24.91
CA ASN A 3 -14.39 8.29 23.80
C ASN A 3 -12.86 8.51 23.73
N LYS A 4 -12.17 8.43 24.88
CA LYS A 4 -10.71 8.59 24.98
C LYS A 4 -9.94 7.46 24.31
N LEU A 5 -10.44 6.23 24.42
CA LEU A 5 -9.85 5.04 23.78
C LEU A 5 -9.99 5.10 22.26
N LYS A 6 -11.17 5.50 21.76
CA LYS A 6 -11.41 5.69 20.33
C LYS A 6 -10.51 6.78 19.73
N TYR A 7 -10.36 7.92 20.41
CA TYR A 7 -9.47 8.99 19.97
C TYR A 7 -8.01 8.54 19.87
N PHE A 8 -7.52 7.76 20.85
CA PHE A 8 -6.15 7.26 20.82
C PHE A 8 -5.91 6.31 19.65
N GLN A 9 -6.88 5.44 19.35
CA GLN A 9 -6.83 4.55 18.19
C GLN A 9 -6.78 5.33 16.88
N GLU A 10 -7.52 6.44 16.73
CA GLU A 10 -7.62 7.21 15.48
C GLU A 10 -6.57 8.33 15.34
N LYS A 11 -5.73 8.58 16.35
CA LYS A 11 -4.83 9.74 16.44
C LYS A 11 -4.00 9.98 15.17
N ASN A 12 -3.39 8.92 14.61
CA ASN A 12 -2.50 9.05 13.46
C ASN A 12 -3.27 9.28 12.15
N ALA A 13 -4.42 8.64 11.98
CA ALA A 13 -5.31 8.91 10.86
C ALA A 13 -5.85 10.35 10.91
N ARG A 14 -6.24 10.84 12.08
CA ARG A 14 -6.63 12.25 12.27
C ARG A 14 -5.49 13.22 11.96
N LYS A 15 -4.24 12.87 12.32
CA LYS A 15 -3.06 13.66 11.96
C LYS A 15 -2.80 13.65 10.45
N LEU A 16 -3.01 12.51 9.79
CA LEU A 16 -2.91 12.41 8.34
C LEU A 16 -3.96 13.29 7.65
N ALA A 17 -5.22 13.22 8.07
CA ALA A 17 -6.30 14.07 7.56
C ALA A 17 -5.94 15.56 7.61
N LYS A 18 -5.44 16.02 8.76
CA LYS A 18 -4.98 17.41 8.92
C LYS A 18 -3.86 17.80 7.97
N LYS A 19 -2.94 16.89 7.65
CA LYS A 19 -1.85 17.14 6.68
C LYS A 19 -2.34 17.16 5.23
N SER A 20 -3.51 16.63 4.98
CA SER A 20 -4.16 16.57 3.66
C SER A 20 -5.31 17.57 3.56
N ASP A 21 -5.35 18.57 4.44
CA ASP A 21 -6.39 19.61 4.52
C ASP A 21 -7.82 19.06 4.48
N THR A 22 -8.04 17.94 5.16
CA THR A 22 -9.31 17.23 5.21
C THR A 22 -9.65 16.76 6.62
N THR A 23 -10.81 16.13 6.79
CA THR A 23 -11.27 15.54 8.04
C THR A 23 -11.14 14.01 8.02
N PHE A 24 -11.10 13.39 9.20
CA PHE A 24 -10.86 11.95 9.33
C PHE A 24 -11.89 11.10 8.57
N ASP A 25 -13.16 11.48 8.65
CA ASP A 25 -14.29 10.83 7.96
C ASP A 25 -14.23 10.97 6.43
N ARG A 26 -13.47 11.95 5.93
CA ARG A 26 -13.23 12.17 4.50
C ARG A 26 -11.98 11.48 3.97
N LEU A 27 -11.17 10.86 4.84
CA LEU A 27 -10.10 9.99 4.39
C LEU A 27 -10.70 8.72 3.76
N PRO A 28 -10.08 8.18 2.70
CA PRO A 28 -10.36 6.82 2.26
C PRO A 28 -10.32 5.83 3.43
N PRO A 29 -11.21 4.81 3.50
CA PRO A 29 -11.28 3.89 4.63
C PRO A 29 -9.94 3.25 5.02
N VAL A 30 -9.12 2.87 4.04
CA VAL A 30 -7.77 2.32 4.27
C VAL A 30 -6.85 3.30 5.03
N LEU A 31 -7.00 4.61 4.83
CA LEU A 31 -6.23 5.66 5.50
C LEU A 31 -6.83 6.08 6.86
N GLN A 32 -8.08 5.68 7.14
CA GLN A 32 -8.66 5.79 8.48
C GLN A 32 -8.03 4.77 9.45
N ASN A 33 -7.48 3.68 8.93
CA ASN A 33 -6.73 2.72 9.74
C ASN A 33 -5.44 3.35 10.29
N SER A 34 -5.34 3.42 11.61
CA SER A 34 -4.23 4.07 12.30
C SER A 34 -2.86 3.46 12.01
N LYS A 35 -2.78 2.14 11.80
CA LYS A 35 -1.52 1.47 11.46
C LYS A 35 -1.05 1.92 10.08
N ILE A 36 -1.94 1.93 9.09
CA ILE A 36 -1.63 2.41 7.73
C ILE A 36 -1.31 3.90 7.74
N ALA A 37 -2.10 4.72 8.43
CA ALA A 37 -1.82 6.15 8.58
C ALA A 37 -0.45 6.41 9.22
N THR A 38 -0.01 5.56 10.16
CA THR A 38 1.33 5.64 10.73
C THR A 38 2.42 5.40 9.69
N LEU A 39 2.24 4.39 8.83
CA LEU A 39 3.17 4.10 7.73
C LEU A 39 3.22 5.24 6.72
N VAL A 40 2.07 5.79 6.34
CA VAL A 40 2.00 6.96 5.43
C VAL A 40 2.69 8.17 6.05
N LEU A 41 2.43 8.49 7.33
CA LEU A 41 3.10 9.60 8.02
C LEU A 41 4.62 9.38 8.12
N LYS A 42 5.08 8.13 8.28
CA LYS A 42 6.51 7.78 8.27
C LYS A 42 7.11 7.98 6.88
N ALA A 43 6.40 7.57 5.83
CA ALA A 43 6.78 7.78 4.44
C ALA A 43 6.89 9.27 4.11
N LEU A 44 5.84 10.06 4.39
CA LEU A 44 5.82 11.51 4.16
C LEU A 44 6.91 12.27 4.90
N LYS A 45 7.40 11.76 6.05
CA LYS A 45 8.51 12.37 6.79
C LYS A 45 9.87 12.07 6.15
N LYS A 46 10.08 10.84 5.67
CA LYS A 46 11.37 10.38 5.16
C LYS A 46 11.55 10.72 3.68
N ASP A 47 10.48 10.56 2.91
CA ASP A 47 10.45 10.65 1.45
C ASP A 47 9.55 11.82 1.05
N GLN A 48 9.86 12.99 1.62
CA GLN A 48 9.09 14.20 1.39
C GLN A 48 9.09 14.54 -0.10
N TYR A 49 7.90 14.85 -0.66
CA TYR A 49 7.67 15.15 -2.08
C TYR A 49 7.79 13.96 -3.05
N MET A 50 8.07 12.76 -2.57
CA MET A 50 8.00 11.55 -3.39
C MET A 50 6.54 11.09 -3.53
N PRO A 51 6.07 10.74 -4.74
CA PRO A 51 4.76 10.15 -4.89
C PRO A 51 4.70 8.78 -4.20
N ALA A 52 3.55 8.45 -3.63
CA ALA A 52 3.35 7.22 -2.87
C ALA A 52 2.09 6.49 -3.33
N ILE A 53 2.15 5.16 -3.32
CA ILE A 53 1.01 4.27 -3.54
C ILE A 53 0.77 3.49 -2.24
N VAL A 54 -0.49 3.35 -1.86
CA VAL A 54 -0.93 2.56 -0.70
C VAL A 54 -1.73 1.37 -1.20
N PHE A 55 -1.31 0.16 -0.84
CA PHE A 55 -2.01 -1.06 -1.19
C PHE A 55 -2.88 -1.55 -0.04
N GLU A 56 -4.15 -1.78 -0.33
CA GLU A 56 -5.03 -2.60 0.50
C GLU A 56 -5.00 -4.04 -0.06
N TRP A 57 -4.08 -4.85 0.45
CA TRP A 57 -3.94 -6.23 -0.02
C TRP A 57 -5.16 -7.06 0.38
N ASN A 58 -5.84 -7.63 -0.61
CA ASN A 58 -6.78 -8.71 -0.37
C ASN A 58 -6.00 -10.03 -0.26
N GLU A 59 -5.59 -10.40 0.95
CA GLU A 59 -4.82 -11.64 1.19
C GLU A 59 -5.57 -12.89 0.72
N ALA A 60 -6.91 -12.92 0.84
CA ALA A 60 -7.72 -14.02 0.32
C ALA A 60 -7.61 -14.12 -1.21
N GLY A 61 -7.50 -12.98 -1.90
CA GLY A 61 -7.27 -12.94 -3.34
C GLY A 61 -5.92 -13.52 -3.78
N PHE A 62 -4.97 -13.73 -2.86
CA PHE A 62 -3.70 -14.45 -3.10
C PHE A 62 -3.77 -15.94 -2.77
N ASN A 63 -4.97 -16.53 -2.73
CA ASN A 63 -5.16 -17.96 -2.59
C ASN A 63 -6.62 -18.40 -2.81
N ASP A 64 -6.95 -18.94 -3.99
CA ASP A 64 -8.25 -19.62 -4.20
C ASP A 64 -8.13 -21.11 -4.58
N VAL A 65 -6.91 -21.69 -4.55
CA VAL A 65 -6.55 -23.13 -4.71
C VAL A 65 -6.87 -23.71 -6.11
N LEU A 66 -6.01 -24.45 -6.81
CA LEU A 66 -5.30 -25.70 -6.46
C LEU A 66 -3.83 -25.63 -6.91
N THR A 67 -2.79 -25.80 -6.10
CA THR A 67 -2.69 -26.25 -4.71
C THR A 67 -1.54 -25.52 -4.00
N ALA A 68 -1.86 -24.32 -3.49
CA ALA A 68 -1.09 -23.58 -2.48
C ALA A 68 0.08 -22.70 -2.99
N PRO A 69 0.82 -22.05 -2.08
CA PRO A 69 0.32 -20.97 -1.23
C PRO A 69 0.87 -19.60 -1.66
N GLY A 70 0.04 -18.55 -1.57
CA GLY A 70 0.43 -17.15 -1.73
C GLY A 70 0.32 -16.56 -3.14
N PHE A 71 -0.36 -17.23 -4.08
CA PHE A 71 -0.56 -16.82 -5.47
C PHE A 71 -1.96 -16.30 -5.76
N ARG A 72 -2.07 -15.23 -6.55
CA ARG A 72 -3.35 -14.70 -7.00
C ARG A 72 -4.11 -15.73 -7.84
N ASN A 73 -5.29 -16.14 -7.38
CA ASN A 73 -6.17 -17.11 -8.04
C ASN A 73 -5.43 -18.38 -8.54
N GLY A 74 -4.42 -18.86 -7.80
CA GLY A 74 -3.62 -20.03 -8.19
C GLY A 74 -2.65 -19.83 -9.36
N SER A 75 -2.49 -18.61 -9.87
CA SER A 75 -1.57 -18.32 -10.99
C SER A 75 -0.12 -18.21 -10.52
N SER A 76 0.73 -19.13 -10.98
CA SER A 76 2.17 -19.11 -10.70
C SER A 76 2.80 -17.78 -11.11
N GLY A 77 3.68 -17.24 -10.26
CA GLY A 77 4.37 -15.96 -10.49
C GLY A 77 3.57 -14.70 -10.10
N GLN A 78 2.28 -14.82 -9.77
CA GLN A 78 1.46 -13.68 -9.31
C GLN A 78 1.28 -13.65 -7.79
N SER A 79 2.35 -13.87 -7.03
CA SER A 79 2.28 -13.76 -5.58
C SER A 79 2.34 -12.31 -5.10
N LYS A 80 1.83 -12.03 -3.90
CA LYS A 80 2.02 -10.72 -3.26
C LYS A 80 3.51 -10.38 -3.17
N ALA A 81 4.34 -11.37 -2.84
CA ALA A 81 5.79 -11.24 -2.81
C ALA A 81 6.36 -10.85 -4.19
N ALA A 82 5.89 -11.45 -5.29
CA ALA A 82 6.33 -11.09 -6.64
C ALA A 82 6.00 -9.63 -6.98
N ILE A 83 4.82 -9.14 -6.59
CA ILE A 83 4.43 -7.74 -6.79
C ILE A 83 5.32 -6.81 -5.97
N ILE A 84 5.59 -7.13 -4.70
CA ILE A 84 6.48 -6.36 -3.82
C ILE A 84 7.92 -6.35 -4.36
N THR A 85 8.43 -7.49 -4.81
CA THR A 85 9.76 -7.59 -5.42
C THR A 85 9.83 -6.77 -6.70
N ASN A 86 8.79 -6.79 -7.53
CA ASN A 86 8.74 -5.97 -8.73
C ASN A 86 8.73 -4.47 -8.40
N LEU A 87 7.94 -4.02 -7.42
CA LEU A 87 7.92 -2.63 -6.93
C LEU A 87 9.31 -2.18 -6.47
N THR A 88 9.94 -2.96 -5.59
CA THR A 88 11.24 -2.61 -4.99
C THR A 88 12.39 -2.67 -5.98
N THR A 89 12.37 -3.61 -6.93
CA THR A 89 13.31 -3.65 -8.08
C THR A 89 13.17 -2.38 -8.94
N ASN A 90 11.97 -1.81 -9.00
CA ASN A 90 11.66 -0.54 -9.69
C ASN A 90 11.87 0.70 -8.82
N LYS A 91 12.80 0.64 -7.86
CA LYS A 91 13.23 1.75 -7.01
C LYS A 91 12.17 2.26 -6.03
N ALA A 92 11.08 1.52 -5.83
CA ALA A 92 10.13 1.87 -4.79
C ALA A 92 10.72 1.56 -3.40
N THR A 93 10.56 2.47 -2.44
CA THR A 93 10.87 2.19 -1.03
C THR A 93 9.63 1.64 -0.33
N SER A 94 9.75 0.43 0.23
CA SER A 94 8.66 -0.23 0.96
C SER A 94 8.57 0.22 2.42
N TYR A 95 7.35 0.48 2.88
CA TYR A 95 6.99 0.65 4.27
C TYR A 95 6.01 -0.44 4.67
N ASN A 96 6.57 -1.50 5.27
CA ASN A 96 5.83 -2.68 5.72
C ASN A 96 4.96 -3.32 4.62
N ASP A 97 5.48 -3.27 3.38
CA ASP A 97 4.86 -3.81 2.18
C ASP A 97 3.46 -3.28 1.88
N VAL A 98 3.06 -2.16 2.46
CA VAL A 98 1.74 -1.54 2.26
C VAL A 98 1.87 -0.18 1.58
N VAL A 99 2.80 0.66 2.02
CA VAL A 99 3.05 1.96 1.42
C VAL A 99 4.35 1.90 0.65
N PHE A 100 4.32 2.34 -0.60
CA PHE A 100 5.48 2.37 -1.49
C PHE A 100 5.67 3.78 -2.02
N THR A 101 6.82 4.37 -1.75
CA THR A 101 7.22 5.68 -2.27
C THR A 101 8.12 5.49 -3.48
N PHE A 102 7.98 6.38 -4.46
CA PHE A 102 8.77 6.35 -5.69
C PHE A 102 9.58 7.63 -5.80
N PRO A 103 10.82 7.58 -6.32
CA PRO A 103 11.66 8.77 -6.40
C PRO A 103 11.07 9.89 -7.27
N ASN A 104 10.20 9.56 -8.23
CA ASN A 104 9.47 10.49 -9.08
C ASN A 104 8.32 9.79 -9.83
N GLY A 105 7.51 10.56 -10.55
CA GLY A 105 6.40 10.02 -11.37
C GLY A 105 6.86 9.08 -12.49
N ASN A 106 8.06 9.29 -13.06
CA ASN A 106 8.59 8.40 -14.10
C ASN A 106 8.85 6.99 -13.57
N ALA A 107 9.26 6.85 -12.31
CA ALA A 107 9.45 5.54 -11.69
C ALA A 107 8.11 4.77 -11.53
N ILE A 108 7.00 5.47 -11.26
CA ILE A 108 5.67 4.86 -11.25
C ILE A 108 5.30 4.39 -12.67
N GLY A 109 5.50 5.22 -13.67
CA GLY A 109 5.24 4.85 -15.07
C GLY A 109 6.06 3.65 -15.52
N ALA A 110 7.36 3.61 -15.16
CA ALA A 110 8.24 2.48 -15.45
C ALA A 110 7.75 1.19 -14.78
N TRP A 111 7.36 1.26 -13.49
CA TRP A 111 6.80 0.13 -12.78
C TRP A 111 5.52 -0.39 -13.45
N ILE A 112 4.59 0.50 -13.85
CA ILE A 112 3.36 0.11 -14.57
C ILE A 112 3.69 -0.62 -15.88
N GLY A 113 4.71 -0.16 -16.61
CA GLY A 113 5.19 -0.85 -17.82
C GLY A 113 5.73 -2.25 -17.50
N GLN A 114 6.57 -2.37 -16.48
CA GLN A 114 7.19 -3.64 -16.11
C GLN A 114 6.22 -4.65 -15.50
N ILE A 115 5.27 -4.22 -14.67
CA ILE A 115 4.36 -5.16 -14.03
C ILE A 115 3.43 -5.84 -15.04
N ARG A 116 3.14 -5.21 -16.18
CA ARG A 116 2.39 -5.84 -17.29
C ARG A 116 3.16 -6.96 -17.98
N VAL A 117 4.48 -6.87 -17.99
CA VAL A 117 5.38 -7.84 -18.63
C VAL A 117 5.78 -8.95 -17.65
N ASN A 118 6.17 -8.55 -16.44
CA ASN A 118 6.79 -9.43 -15.45
C ASN A 118 5.76 -10.19 -14.60
N ILE A 119 4.53 -9.69 -14.51
CA ILE A 119 3.44 -10.32 -13.77
C ILE A 119 2.25 -10.40 -14.74
N PRO A 120 2.07 -11.52 -15.47
CA PRO A 120 1.02 -11.62 -16.46
C PRO A 120 -0.35 -11.46 -15.78
N TRP A 121 -1.20 -10.58 -16.28
CA TRP A 121 -2.55 -10.37 -15.75
C TRP A 121 -3.52 -11.13 -16.66
N TYR A 122 -3.87 -12.36 -16.29
CA TYR A 122 -4.92 -13.11 -17.00
C TYR A 122 -6.28 -12.58 -16.50
N GLY A 123 -7.04 -11.97 -17.41
CA GLY A 123 -8.41 -11.51 -17.18
C GLY A 123 -9.42 -12.57 -17.52
#